data_AF-A0A960U175-F1
#
_entry.id   AF-A0A960U175-F1
#
_cell.length_a   1.000
_cell.length_b   1.000
_cell.length_c   1.000
_cell.angle_alpha   90.00
_cell.angle_beta   90.00
_cell.angle_gamma   90.00
#
_symmetry.space_group_name_H-M   'P 1'
#
loop_
_entity.id
_entity.type
_entity.pdbx_description
1 polymer ?
#
loop_
_entity_poly.entity_id
_entity_poly.type
_entity_poly.pdbx_seq_one_letter_code
_entity_poly.pdbx_strand_id
1 'polypeptide(L)'
;PDQVAAWGAQRLFADRFTRVPIDVISGPVTDALVGREYIAKNLGLAAANAVLEPERLAELVLEALKLESLKHQTPRPAVTGLEELPEHED
;
A
#
# COMPACT_ATOMS: atom_id res chain seq x y z
N PRO A 1 -1.62 -20.18 -4.10
CA PRO A 1 -0.73 -19.87 -2.94
C PRO A 1 -0.77 -18.39 -2.60
N ASP A 2 -0.61 -17.53 -3.60
CA ASP A 2 -0.45 -16.09 -3.36
C ASP A 2 -1.76 -15.39 -2.98
N GLN A 3 -2.92 -15.90 -3.45
CA GLN A 3 -4.23 -15.45 -2.98
C GLN A 3 -4.45 -15.71 -1.48
N VAL A 4 -3.89 -16.82 -0.97
CA VAL A 4 -3.97 -17.17 0.45
C VAL A 4 -3.16 -16.18 1.29
N ALA A 5 -2.01 -15.72 0.79
CA ALA A 5 -1.22 -14.69 1.45
C ALA A 5 -1.98 -13.34 1.51
N ALA A 6 -2.60 -12.93 0.39
CA ALA A 6 -3.43 -11.72 0.35
C ALA A 6 -4.62 -11.80 1.31
N TRP A 7 -5.31 -12.94 1.36
CA TRP A 7 -6.38 -13.20 2.31
C TRP A 7 -5.88 -13.17 3.77
N GLY A 8 -4.74 -13.79 4.05
CA GLY A 8 -4.13 -13.81 5.38
C GLY A 8 -3.76 -12.41 5.86
N ALA A 9 -3.21 -11.57 4.99
CA ALA A 9 -2.93 -10.16 5.30
C ALA A 9 -4.22 -9.40 5.63
N GLN A 10 -5.27 -9.53 4.81
CA GLN A 10 -6.58 -8.90 5.06
C GLN A 10 -7.17 -9.33 6.41
N ARG A 11 -7.12 -10.64 6.71
CA ARG A 11 -7.63 -11.19 7.96
C ARG A 11 -6.84 -10.67 9.16
N LEU A 12 -5.51 -10.65 9.06
CA LEU A 12 -4.63 -10.17 10.12
C LEU A 12 -4.86 -8.69 10.41
N PHE A 13 -4.97 -7.85 9.38
CA PHE A 13 -5.22 -6.42 9.56
C PHE A 13 -6.60 -6.16 10.15
N ALA A 14 -7.63 -6.86 9.67
CA ALA A 14 -8.98 -6.76 10.20
C ALA A 14 -9.08 -7.18 11.68
N ASP A 15 -8.33 -8.21 12.10
CA ASP A 15 -8.41 -8.74 13.47
C ASP A 15 -7.46 -8.11 14.47
N ARG A 16 -6.24 -7.77 14.03
CA ARG A 16 -5.12 -7.40 14.92
C ARG A 16 -4.70 -5.94 14.76
N PHE A 17 -4.84 -5.38 13.57
CA PHE A 17 -4.41 -4.01 13.26
C PHE A 17 -5.60 -3.12 12.90
N THR A 18 -6.63 -3.09 13.76
CA THR A 18 -7.91 -2.41 13.49
C THR A 18 -7.81 -0.90 13.23
N ARG A 19 -6.67 -0.28 13.54
CA ARG A 19 -6.40 1.16 13.31
C ARG A 19 -5.54 1.44 12.07
N VAL A 20 -5.10 0.40 11.37
CA VAL A 20 -4.26 0.53 10.18
C VAL A 20 -4.97 -0.23 9.07
N PRO A 21 -5.70 0.45 8.16
CA PRO A 21 -6.33 -0.22 7.03
C PRO A 21 -5.26 -0.68 6.00
N ILE A 22 -5.64 -1.63 5.15
CA ILE A 22 -4.87 -1.93 3.93
C ILE A 22 -5.43 -1.07 2.81
N ASP A 23 -4.59 -0.23 2.22
CA ASP A 23 -5.00 0.63 1.10
C ASP A 23 -4.81 -0.04 -0.27
N VAL A 24 -3.70 -0.76 -0.44
CA VAL A 24 -3.35 -1.45 -1.68
C VAL A 24 -2.52 -2.69 -1.40
N ILE A 25 -2.75 -3.77 -2.14
CA ILE A 25 -1.89 -4.95 -2.16
C ILE A 25 -1.01 -4.92 -3.40
N SER A 26 0.30 -5.14 -3.20
CA SER A 26 1.30 -5.35 -4.24
C SER A 26 2.13 -6.59 -3.92
N GLY A 27 2.71 -7.21 -4.95
CA GLY A 27 3.53 -8.43 -4.83
C GLY A 27 3.12 -9.53 -5.82
N PRO A 28 3.66 -10.76 -5.71
CA PRO A 28 3.48 -11.84 -6.70
C PRO A 28 2.02 -12.15 -7.05
N VAL A 29 1.11 -12.01 -6.07
CA VAL A 29 -0.34 -12.16 -6.29
C VAL A 29 -0.89 -11.21 -7.36
N THR A 30 -0.20 -10.10 -7.66
CA THR A 30 -0.62 -9.10 -8.65
C THR A 30 -0.04 -9.32 -10.05
N ASP A 31 0.86 -10.29 -10.23
CA ASP A 31 1.49 -10.58 -11.53
C ASP A 31 0.47 -11.02 -12.59
N ALA A 32 -0.60 -11.69 -12.14
CA ALA A 32 -1.65 -12.20 -13.01
C ALA A 32 -2.98 -11.46 -12.78
N LEU A 33 -3.79 -11.36 -13.84
CA LEU A 33 -5.14 -10.79 -13.78
C LEU A 33 -6.00 -11.49 -12.71
N VAL A 34 -5.94 -12.82 -12.63
CA VAL A 34 -6.72 -13.61 -11.66
C VAL A 34 -6.47 -13.18 -10.21
N GLY A 35 -5.23 -12.84 -9.84
CA GLY A 35 -4.93 -12.43 -8.48
C GLY A 35 -5.34 -10.99 -8.20
N ARG A 36 -5.17 -10.08 -9.15
CA ARG A 36 -5.72 -8.71 -9.08
C ARG A 36 -7.24 -8.71 -8.94
N GLU A 37 -7.93 -9.55 -9.71
CA GLU A 37 -9.38 -9.71 -9.63
C GLU A 37 -9.82 -10.32 -8.31
N TYR A 38 -9.10 -11.33 -7.79
CA TYR A 38 -9.39 -11.90 -6.48
C TYR A 38 -9.31 -10.83 -5.38
N ILE A 39 -8.25 -10.02 -5.37
CA ILE A 39 -8.09 -8.94 -4.39
C ILE A 39 -9.24 -7.92 -4.51
N ALA A 40 -9.55 -7.48 -5.72
CA ALA A 40 -10.60 -6.49 -5.94
C ALA A 40 -12.01 -7.01 -5.61
N LYS A 41 -12.38 -8.20 -6.12
CA LYS A 41 -13.74 -8.73 -6.06
C LYS A 41 -14.02 -9.49 -4.75
N ASN A 42 -13.03 -10.21 -4.22
CA ASN A 42 -13.22 -11.06 -3.05
C ASN A 42 -12.74 -10.41 -1.75
N LEU A 43 -11.68 -9.59 -1.80
CA LEU A 43 -11.16 -8.91 -0.60
C LEU A 43 -11.64 -7.46 -0.48
N GLY A 44 -12.14 -6.86 -1.55
CA GLY A 44 -12.58 -5.47 -1.57
C GLY A 44 -11.43 -4.47 -1.43
N LEU A 45 -10.22 -4.85 -1.85
CA LEU A 45 -9.01 -4.05 -1.74
C LEU A 45 -8.50 -3.65 -3.13
N ALA A 46 -7.74 -2.55 -3.21
CA ALA A 46 -7.04 -2.21 -4.45
C ALA A 46 -5.82 -3.13 -4.64
N ALA A 47 -5.48 -3.39 -5.91
CA ALA A 47 -4.30 -4.17 -6.29
C ALA A 47 -3.56 -3.49 -7.42
N ALA A 48 -2.23 -3.45 -7.32
CA ALA A 48 -1.35 -2.98 -8.39
C ALA A 48 -0.02 -3.72 -8.32
N ASN A 49 0.49 -4.12 -9.47
CA ASN A 49 1.85 -4.67 -9.55
C ASN A 49 2.87 -3.52 -9.52
N ALA A 50 3.74 -3.47 -8.50
CA ALA A 50 4.71 -2.37 -8.38
C ALA A 50 5.71 -2.30 -9.55
N VAL A 51 6.03 -3.43 -10.17
CA VAL A 51 7.03 -3.50 -11.25
C VAL A 51 6.38 -3.18 -12.60
N LEU A 52 5.19 -3.70 -12.85
CA LEU A 52 4.50 -3.53 -14.14
C LEU A 52 3.59 -2.30 -14.19
N GLU A 53 3.13 -1.80 -13.04
CA GLU A 53 2.15 -0.73 -12.90
C GLU A 53 2.59 0.31 -11.84
N PRO A 54 3.82 0.87 -11.91
CA PRO A 54 4.35 1.76 -10.87
C PRO A 54 3.54 3.06 -10.73
N GLU A 55 3.06 3.63 -11.84
CA GLU A 55 2.20 4.83 -11.81
C GLU A 55 0.87 4.52 -11.13
N ARG A 56 0.28 3.36 -11.44
CA ARG A 56 -0.98 2.94 -10.81
C ARG A 56 -0.83 2.76 -9.31
N LEU A 57 0.28 2.17 -8.87
CA LEU A 57 0.58 2.05 -7.45
C LEU A 57 0.72 3.42 -6.80
N ALA A 58 1.44 4.36 -7.43
CA ALA A 58 1.59 5.72 -6.93
C ALA A 58 0.25 6.45 -6.81
N GLU A 59 -0.63 6.32 -7.82
CA GLU A 59 -1.99 6.87 -7.79
C GLU A 59 -2.78 6.36 -6.59
N LEU A 60 -2.82 5.04 -6.40
CA LEU A 60 -3.55 4.40 -5.30
C LEU A 60 -3.05 4.88 -3.92
N VAL A 61 -1.73 5.00 -3.76
CA VAL A 61 -1.13 5.51 -2.51
C VAL A 61 -1.47 6.99 -2.31
N LEU A 62 -1.41 7.82 -3.36
CA LEU A 62 -1.78 9.23 -3.27
C LEU A 62 -3.27 9.42 -2.95
N GLU A 63 -4.14 8.60 -3.52
CA GLU A 63 -5.57 8.59 -3.20
C GLU A 63 -5.82 8.24 -1.74
N ALA A 64 -5.16 7.19 -1.23
CA ALA A 64 -5.25 6.80 0.18
C ALA A 64 -4.79 7.93 1.12
N LEU A 65 -3.65 8.57 0.83
CA LEU A 65 -3.13 9.68 1.62
C LEU A 65 -4.07 10.90 1.61
N LYS A 66 -4.69 11.21 0.47
CA LYS A 66 -5.69 12.29 0.38
C LYS A 66 -6.90 11.98 1.25
N LEU A 67 -7.42 10.76 1.18
CA LEU A 67 -8.55 10.32 2.01
C LEU A 67 -8.22 10.41 3.51
N GLU A 68 -7.01 10.01 3.90
CA GLU A 68 -6.58 10.14 5.30
C GLU A 68 -6.43 11.60 5.74
N SER A 69 -5.90 12.48 4.89
CA SER A 69 -5.82 13.92 5.20
C SER A 69 -7.19 14.58 5.40
N LEU A 70 -8.23 14.06 4.72
CA LEU A 70 -9.61 14.52 4.90
C LEU A 70 -10.21 14.02 6.22
N LYS A 71 -9.87 12.80 6.65
CA LYS A 71 -10.35 12.21 7.91
C LYS A 71 -9.64 12.79 9.14
N HIS A 72 -8.35 13.10 8.99
CA HIS A 72 -7.48 13.61 10.03
C HIS A 72 -6.99 14.99 9.60
N GLN A 73 -7.79 16.03 9.84
CA GLN A 73 -7.30 17.42 9.79
C GLN A 73 -6.36 17.65 10.97
N THR A 74 -5.15 17.13 10.87
CA THR A 74 -4.03 17.47 11.73
C THR A 74 -2.85 17.74 10.80
N PRO A 75 -2.19 18.91 10.91
CA PRO A 75 -1.11 19.25 9.99
C PRO A 75 -0.01 18.20 10.08
N ARG A 76 0.40 17.67 8.91
CA ARG A 76 1.58 16.81 8.78
C ARG A 76 2.77 17.61 9.33
N PRO A 77 3.55 17.10 10.30
CA PRO A 77 4.77 17.78 10.70
C PRO A 77 5.65 17.92 9.45
N ALA A 78 6.17 19.12 9.23
CA ALA A 78 7.10 19.37 8.13
C ALA A 78 8.24 18.35 8.22
N VAL A 79 8.52 17.66 7.12
CA VAL A 79 9.70 16.80 7.03
C VAL A 79 10.90 17.74 6.95
N THR A 80 11.47 18.10 8.10
CA THR A 80 12.75 18.80 8.22
C THR A 80 13.81 17.78 8.59
N GLY A 81 14.66 17.41 7.64
CA GLY A 81 15.81 16.54 7.88
C GLY A 81 16.01 15.45 6.82
N LEU A 82 16.34 15.84 5.59
CA LEU A 82 17.27 15.03 4.79
C LEU A 82 18.64 15.67 5.03
N GLU A 83 19.26 15.37 6.17
CA GLU A 83 20.68 15.68 6.36
C GLU A 83 21.48 14.81 5.38
N GLU A 84 22.28 15.49 4.57
CA GLU A 84 23.14 14.93 3.53
C GLU A 84 24.00 13.79 4.10
N LEU A 85 23.94 12.63 3.47
CA LEU A 85 24.80 11.50 3.82
C LEU A 85 26.26 11.91 3.56
N PRO A 86 27.18 11.79 4.53
CA PRO A 86 28.58 12.13 4.28
C PRO A 86 29.16 11.16 3.25
N GLU A 87 29.76 11.72 2.21
CA GLU A 87 30.54 10.98 1.23
C GLU A 87 31.75 10.35 1.96
N HIS A 88 31.83 9.03 1.93
CA HIS A 88 33.01 8.31 2.41
C HIS A 88 34.11 8.41 1.33
N GLU A 89 35.18 9.16 1.58
CA GLU A 89 36.43 9.05 0.82
C GLU A 89 37.17 7.76 1.22
N ASP A 90 37.72 7.08 0.21
CA ASP A 90 38.41 5.77 0.25
C ASP A 90 39.68 5.72 1.11
#